data_AF-V4BRL7-F1
#
_entry.id   AF-V4BRL7-F1
#
_cell.length_a   1.000
_cell.length_b   1.000
_cell.length_c   1.000
_cell.angle_alpha   90.00
_cell.angle_beta   90.00
_cell.angle_gamma   90.00
#
_symmetry.space_group_name_H-M   'P 1'
#
loop_
_entity.id
_entity.type
_entity.pdbx_description
1 polymer ?
#
loop_
_entity_poly.entity_id
_entity_poly.type
_entity_poly.pdbx_seq_one_letter_code
_entity_poly.pdbx_strand_id
1 'polypeptide(L)'
;DIVLVIDGSMSIGMTAFDSLKRNLVQFATDLPVSESGINVGVVTFSSSVNPVDNINLTGDLSSLSTAITNLPYPEGGTRTDLGIDEGNDT
;
A
#
# COMPACT_ATOMS: atom_id res chain seq x y z
N ASP A 1 -10.87 10.92 -6.53
CA ASP A 1 -10.12 9.67 -6.31
C ASP A 1 -8.74 9.96 -5.75
N ILE A 2 -8.21 9.09 -4.90
CA ILE A 2 -6.85 9.16 -4.36
C ILE A 2 -6.24 7.75 -4.41
N VAL A 3 -4.98 7.64 -4.84
CA VAL A 3 -4.21 6.40 -4.77
C VAL A 3 -3.00 6.63 -3.87
N LEU A 4 -2.89 5.82 -2.82
CA LEU A 4 -1.78 5.85 -1.87
C LEU A 4 -0.73 4.84 -2.31
N VAL A 5 0.48 5.31 -2.56
CA VAL A 5 1.61 4.44 -2.94
C VAL A 5 2.53 4.30 -1.73
N ILE A 6 2.73 3.08 -1.26
CA ILE A 6 3.39 2.81 0.02
C ILE A 6 4.62 1.93 -0.14
N ASP A 7 5.69 2.32 0.55
CA ASP A 7 6.94 1.57 0.60
C ASP A 7 6.82 0.39 1.59
N GLY A 8 6.84 -0.82 1.06
CA GLY A 8 6.86 -2.09 1.78
C GLY A 8 8.23 -2.75 1.78
N SER A 9 9.31 -2.01 1.50
CA SER A 9 10.67 -2.55 1.50
C SER A 9 11.08 -3.12 2.85
N MET A 10 11.95 -4.13 2.82
CA MET A 10 12.43 -4.80 4.04
C MET A 10 13.12 -3.83 5.02
N SER A 11 13.72 -2.74 4.53
CA SER A 11 14.35 -1.70 5.37
C SER A 11 13.37 -0.96 6.27
N ILE A 12 12.08 -0.93 5.94
CA ILE A 12 11.04 -0.37 6.81
C ILE A 12 10.91 -1.23 8.06
N GLY A 13 10.91 -2.56 7.89
CA GLY A 13 10.72 -3.51 8.98
C GLY A 13 9.25 -3.66 9.38
N MET A 14 8.90 -4.86 9.85
CA MET A 14 7.53 -5.27 10.19
C MET A 14 6.82 -4.27 11.12
N THR A 15 7.49 -3.84 12.20
CA THR A 15 6.88 -2.95 13.21
C THR A 15 6.55 -1.56 12.64
N ALA A 16 7.42 -1.01 11.78
CA ALA A 16 7.15 0.27 11.15
C ALA A 16 6.08 0.14 10.07
N PHE A 17 6.04 -0.97 9.33
CA PHE A 17 4.98 -1.26 8.37
C PHE A 17 3.60 -1.37 9.04
N ASP A 18 3.50 -2.06 10.18
CA ASP A 18 2.25 -2.09 10.96
C ASP A 18 1.84 -0.69 11.45
N SER A 19 2.81 0.17 11.77
CA SER A 19 2.55 1.56 12.14
C SER A 19 2.07 2.37 10.94
N LEU A 20 2.65 2.15 9.75
CA LEU A 20 2.23 2.75 8.50
C LEU A 20 0.79 2.35 8.16
N LYS A 21 0.42 1.05 8.24
CA LYS A 21 -0.97 0.59 8.04
C LYS A 21 -1.96 1.34 8.94
N ARG A 22 -1.66 1.48 10.24
CA ARG A 22 -2.51 2.24 11.18
C ARG A 22 -2.65 3.71 10.77
N ASN A 23 -1.55 4.35 10.36
CA ASN A 23 -1.57 5.74 9.92
C ASN A 23 -2.39 5.92 8.64
N LEU A 24 -2.35 4.96 7.71
CA LEU A 24 -3.15 5.00 6.47
C LEU A 24 -4.64 4.85 6.75
N VAL A 25 -5.04 3.98 7.69
CA VAL A 25 -6.44 3.86 8.13
C VAL A 25 -6.92 5.17 8.75
N GLN A 26 -6.10 5.80 9.62
CA GLN A 26 -6.45 7.09 10.20
C GLN A 26 -6.60 8.17 9.12
N PHE A 27 -5.64 8.25 8.19
CA PHE A 27 -5.70 9.18 7.06
C PHE A 27 -6.96 8.98 6.21
N ALA A 28 -7.32 7.73 5.88
CA ALA A 28 -8.53 7.42 5.14
C ALA A 28 -9.82 7.80 5.91
N THR A 29 -9.80 7.69 7.24
CA THR A 29 -10.91 8.08 8.12
C THR A 29 -11.14 9.59 8.14
N ASP A 30 -10.06 10.37 7.98
CA ASP A 30 -10.14 11.84 7.96
C ASP A 30 -10.63 12.38 6.60
N LEU A 31 -10.68 11.53 5.56
CA LEU A 31 -11.18 11.87 4.24
C LEU A 31 -12.68 11.60 4.11
N PRO A 32 -13.42 12.34 3.25
CA PRO A 32 -14.81 12.05 2.93
C PRO A 32 -14.95 10.85 1.97
N VAL A 33 -14.54 9.66 2.44
CA VAL A 33 -14.61 8.41 1.66
C VAL A 33 -16.06 7.91 1.60
N SER A 34 -16.62 7.91 0.39
CA SER A 34 -17.97 7.41 0.11
C SER A 34 -18.13 7.12 -1.39
N GLU A 35 -19.15 6.35 -1.78
CA GLU A 35 -19.45 6.08 -3.20
C GLU A 35 -19.69 7.36 -4.04
N SER A 36 -20.23 8.41 -3.41
CA SER A 36 -20.49 9.72 -4.03
C SER A 36 -19.41 10.76 -3.72
N GLY A 37 -18.40 10.39 -2.95
CA GLY A 37 -17.34 11.26 -2.44
C GLY A 37 -15.99 10.91 -3.05
N ILE A 38 -14.99 10.68 -2.21
CA ILE A 38 -13.65 10.30 -2.65
C ILE A 38 -13.51 8.78 -2.58
N ASN A 39 -13.17 8.14 -3.69
CA ASN A 39 -12.69 6.76 -3.68
C ASN A 39 -11.19 6.73 -3.39
N VAL A 40 -10.74 5.76 -2.61
CA VAL A 40 -9.33 5.58 -2.23
C VAL A 40 -8.86 4.18 -2.59
N GLY A 41 -7.65 4.10 -3.13
CA GLY A 41 -6.95 2.85 -3.43
C GLY A 41 -5.55 2.87 -2.85
N VAL A 42 -4.92 1.70 -2.76
CA VAL A 42 -3.57 1.55 -2.20
C VAL A 42 -2.74 0.66 -3.12
N VAL A 43 -1.50 1.07 -3.37
CA VAL A 43 -0.52 0.29 -4.10
C VAL A 43 0.72 0.13 -3.22
N THR A 44 1.15 -1.11 -3.03
CA THR A 44 2.35 -1.42 -2.24
C THR A 44 3.51 -1.74 -3.17
N PHE A 45 4.67 -1.11 -2.95
CA PHE A 45 5.89 -1.40 -3.71
C PHE A 45 7.02 -1.85 -2.79
N SER A 46 7.89 -2.73 -3.30
CA SER A 46 9.11 -3.17 -2.62
C SER A 46 10.21 -3.40 -3.66
N SER A 47 11.01 -4.47 -3.56
CA SER A 47 11.88 -4.94 -4.66
C SER A 47 11.09 -5.50 -5.85
N SER A 48 9.80 -5.77 -5.68
CA SER A 48 8.80 -5.97 -6.74
C SER A 48 7.48 -5.33 -6.33
N VAL A 49 6.68 -4.92 -7.32
CA VAL A 49 5.25 -4.62 -7.10
C VAL A 49 4.51 -5.95 -7.17
N ASN A 50 3.95 -6.40 -6.04
CA ASN A 50 3.09 -7.58 -6.03
C ASN A 50 1.64 -7.12 -6.24
N PRO A 51 1.01 -7.42 -7.39
CA PRO A 51 -0.36 -6.98 -7.68
C PRO A 51 -1.40 -7.49 -6.68
N VAL A 52 -1.07 -8.58 -5.96
CA VAL A 52 -1.90 -9.20 -4.93
C VAL A 52 -2.07 -8.31 -3.70
N ASP A 53 -1.15 -7.36 -3.49
CA ASP A 53 -1.10 -6.48 -2.32
C ASP A 53 -1.67 -5.07 -2.63
N ASN A 54 -2.36 -4.92 -3.77
CA ASN A 54 -3.00 -3.68 -4.17
C ASN A 54 -4.48 -3.69 -3.78
N ILE A 55 -4.95 -2.53 -3.30
CA ILE A 55 -6.35 -2.27 -2.98
C ILE A 55 -6.90 -1.37 -4.09
N ASN A 56 -7.88 -1.89 -4.82
CA ASN A 56 -8.58 -1.11 -5.85
C ASN A 56 -9.29 0.11 -5.23
N LEU A 57 -9.52 1.13 -6.05
CA LEU A 57 -10.32 2.29 -5.65
C LEU A 57 -11.67 1.85 -5.11
N THR A 58 -11.96 2.24 -3.87
CA THR A 58 -13.23 1.98 -3.20
C THR A 58 -13.72 3.21 -2.47
N GLY A 59 -15.03 3.42 -2.50
CA GLY A 59 -15.72 4.43 -1.69
C GLY A 59 -16.23 3.86 -0.36
N ASP A 60 -15.95 2.60 -0.05
CA ASP A 60 -16.34 1.97 1.22
C ASP A 60 -15.19 2.03 2.22
N LEU A 61 -15.29 2.96 3.19
CA LEU A 61 -14.30 3.14 4.24
C LEU A 61 -14.08 1.89 5.11
N SER A 62 -15.11 1.09 5.34
CA SER A 62 -15.01 -0.14 6.15
C SER A 62 -14.21 -1.20 5.41
N SER A 63 -14.55 -1.43 4.13
CA SER A 63 -13.82 -2.34 3.25
C SER A 63 -12.37 -1.88 3.06
N LEU A 64 -12.14 -0.59 2.85
CA LEU A 64 -10.82 0.00 2.73
C LEU A 64 -9.97 -0.20 3.99
N SER A 65 -10.52 0.12 5.16
CA SER A 65 -9.81 0.00 6.44
C SER A 65 -9.43 -1.45 6.75
N THR A 66 -10.35 -2.38 6.45
CA THR A 66 -10.12 -3.82 6.58
C THR A 66 -9.02 -4.29 5.64
N ALA A 67 -9.07 -3.87 4.37
CA ALA A 67 -8.07 -4.21 3.37
C ALA A 67 -6.68 -3.67 3.75
N ILE A 68 -6.57 -2.41 4.19
CA ILE A 68 -5.31 -1.81 4.65
C ILE A 68 -4.75 -2.56 5.86
N THR A 69 -5.59 -2.90 6.84
CA THR A 69 -5.14 -3.61 8.05
C THR A 69 -4.57 -4.99 7.73
N ASN A 70 -5.19 -5.66 6.74
CA ASN A 70 -4.83 -7.01 6.29
C ASN A 70 -3.71 -7.03 5.24
N LEU A 71 -3.16 -5.87 4.86
CA LEU A 71 -2.01 -5.84 3.94
C LEU A 71 -0.87 -6.70 4.54
N PRO A 72 -0.42 -7.72 3.80
CA PRO A 72 0.71 -8.52 4.24
C PRO A 72 1.95 -7.63 4.23
N TYR A 73 2.81 -7.82 5.21
CA TYR A 73 4.16 -7.28 5.10
C TYR A 73 4.88 -8.07 3.99
N PRO A 74 5.44 -7.42 2.97
CA PRO A 74 6.06 -8.13 1.86
C PRO A 74 7.15 -9.09 2.35
N GLU A 75 6.95 -10.40 2.18
CA GLU A 75 7.97 -11.41 2.45
C GLU A 75 8.93 -11.47 1.27
N GLY A 76 10.07 -10.78 1.38
CA GLY A 76 11.13 -10.83 0.37
C GLY A 76 12.35 -10.04 0.84
N GLY A 77 13.53 -10.65 0.76
CA GLY A 77 14.80 -9.97 1.04
C GLY A 77 15.02 -8.72 0.19
N THR A 78 15.94 -7.85 0.62
CA THR A 78 16.47 -6.76 -0.23
C THR A 78 17.38 -7.35 -1.31
N ARG A 79 16.91 -7.37 -2.56
CA ARG A 79 17.74 -7.54 -3.77
C ARG A 79 17.83 -6.22 -4.53
N THR A 80 18.66 -5.32 -4.02
CA THR A 80 18.97 -4.00 -4.64
C THR A 80 19.51 -4.15 -6.06
N ASP A 81 20.02 -5.32 -6.43
CA ASP A 81 20.53 -5.66 -7.75
C ASP A 81 19.43 -5.76 -8.82
N LEU A 82 18.21 -6.17 -8.48
CA LEU A 82 17.10 -6.24 -9.47
C LEU A 82 16.44 -4.88 -9.75
N GLY A 83 16.51 -3.95 -8.78
CA GLY A 83 15.93 -2.61 -8.94
C GLY A 83 16.68 -1.73 -9.95
N ILE A 84 17.95 -2.05 -10.27
CA ILE A 84 18.73 -1.33 -11.29
C ILE A 84 18.53 -1.93 -12.68
N ASP A 85 18.29 -3.24 -12.81
CA ASP A 85 18.06 -3.89 -14.11
C ASP A 85 16.69 -3.53 -14.71
N GLU A 86 15.62 -3.44 -13.90
CA GLU A 86 14.28 -3.07 -14.41
C GLU A 86 14.23 -1.62 -14.93
N GLY A 87 15.11 -0.74 -14.42
CA GLY A 87 15.21 0.64 -14.88
C GLY A 87 15.81 0.80 -16.28
N ASN A 88 16.37 -0.26 -16.87
CA ASN A 88 16.94 -0.25 -18.21
C ASN A 88 16.09 -0.96 -19.26
N ASP A 89 15.01 -1.65 -18.87
CA ASP A 89 14.15 -2.44 -19.78
C ASP A 89 12.69 -1.91 -19.84
N THR A 90 12.41 -0.70 -19.35
CA THR A 90 11.12 0.00 -19.54
C THR A 90 11.27 1.36 -20.22
#